data_AF-P9WK49-F1
#
_entry.id   AF-P9WK49-F1
#
_cell.length_a   1.000
_cell.length_b   1.000
_cell.length_c   1.000
_cell.angle_alpha   90.00
_cell.angle_beta   90.00
_cell.angle_gamma   90.00
#
_symmetry.space_group_name_H-M   'P 1'
#
loop_
_entity.id
_entity.type
_entity.pdbx_description
1 polymer ?
#
loop_
_entity_poly.entity_id
_entity_poly.type
_entity_poly.pdbx_seq_one_letter_code
_entity_poly.pdbx_strand_id
1 'polypeptide(L)'
;MPGVWSPPCPTTPRVGVVAALVAATLTGCGSGDSTVAKTPEATPSLSTAHPAPPSSEPSPPSATAAPPSNHSAAPVDPCAVNLASPTIAKVVSELPRDPRSEQPWNPEPLAGNYNECAQLSAVVIKANTNAGNPTTRAVMFHLGKYIPQGVPDTYGFTGIDTSQCTGDTVALTYASGIGLNNVVKFRWNGGGVELIGNTTGG
;
A
#
# COMPACT_ATOMS: atom_id res chain seq x y z
N MET A 1 13.71 -52.41 -7.25
CA MET A 1 13.20 -52.42 -5.86
C MET A 1 13.24 -50.99 -5.33
N PRO A 2 12.08 -50.32 -5.15
CA PRO A 2 12.00 -49.04 -4.46
C PRO A 2 11.81 -49.28 -2.95
N GLY A 3 12.86 -49.07 -2.16
CA GLY A 3 12.80 -49.07 -0.70
C GLY A 3 12.59 -47.64 -0.21
N VAL A 4 11.34 -47.30 0.07
CA VAL A 4 10.95 -46.08 0.79
C VAL A 4 11.40 -46.22 2.24
N TRP A 5 12.21 -45.28 2.75
CA TRP A 5 12.53 -45.21 4.17
C TRP A 5 12.26 -43.79 4.66
N SER A 6 11.09 -43.59 5.25
CA SER A 6 10.70 -42.36 5.93
C SER A 6 10.98 -42.52 7.43
N PRO A 7 11.87 -41.69 8.02
CA PRO A 7 12.00 -41.61 9.47
C PRO A 7 10.83 -40.79 10.06
N PRO A 8 10.19 -41.26 11.16
CA PRO A 8 9.22 -40.47 11.90
C PRO A 8 9.93 -39.40 12.73
N CYS A 9 9.64 -38.12 12.45
CA CYS A 9 10.12 -37.02 13.31
C CYS A 9 9.18 -36.91 14.53
N PRO A 10 9.66 -37.09 15.77
CA PRO A 10 8.84 -37.13 16.96
C PRO A 10 8.31 -35.75 17.36
N THR A 11 6.98 -35.66 17.42
CA THR A 11 6.19 -34.56 17.98
C THR A 11 6.52 -34.42 19.47
N THR A 12 7.18 -33.33 19.88
CA THR A 12 7.36 -32.99 21.30
C THR A 12 6.41 -31.84 21.68
N PRO A 13 5.34 -32.10 22.46
CA PRO A 13 4.48 -31.05 22.98
C PRO A 13 5.13 -30.43 24.23
N ARG A 14 5.62 -29.19 24.14
CA ARG A 14 5.98 -28.42 25.32
C ARG A 14 4.76 -27.66 25.83
N VAL A 15 4.14 -28.26 26.84
CA VAL A 15 3.16 -27.69 27.76
C VAL A 15 3.89 -26.83 28.80
N GLY A 16 3.36 -25.63 29.07
CA GLY A 16 3.77 -24.70 30.13
C GLY A 16 3.32 -23.30 29.73
N VAL A 17 2.09 -22.86 30.02
CA VAL A 17 1.58 -22.41 31.33
C VAL A 17 2.62 -21.57 32.06
N VAL A 18 2.35 -20.27 32.23
CA VAL A 18 2.42 -19.51 33.49
C VAL A 18 2.33 -17.98 33.20
N ALA A 19 1.56 -17.32 34.07
CA ALA A 19 1.56 -15.88 34.42
C ALA A 19 0.85 -14.88 33.49
N ALA A 20 -0.44 -14.76 33.73
CA ALA A 20 -1.15 -13.48 33.74
C ALA A 20 -0.57 -12.50 34.80
N LEU A 21 -0.95 -11.22 34.67
CA LEU A 21 -0.71 -10.06 35.56
C LEU A 21 0.44 -9.14 35.11
N VAL A 22 0.11 -8.02 34.46
CA VAL A 22 0.28 -6.66 35.02
C VAL A 22 -0.71 -5.73 34.31
N ALA A 23 -1.67 -5.21 35.07
CA ALA A 23 -2.51 -4.09 34.66
C ALA A 23 -1.69 -2.80 34.77
N ALA A 24 -1.45 -2.12 33.65
CA ALA A 24 -0.85 -0.78 33.64
C ALA A 24 -1.88 0.21 33.09
N THR A 25 -2.64 0.81 34.00
CA THR A 25 -3.46 1.99 33.75
C THR A 25 -2.53 3.20 33.65
N LEU A 26 -2.19 3.64 32.44
CA LEU A 26 -1.62 4.97 32.23
C LEU A 26 -2.57 5.82 31.41
N THR A 27 -3.16 6.77 32.12
CA THR A 27 -3.84 7.97 31.62
C THR A 27 -2.85 8.82 30.82
N GLY A 28 -2.90 8.73 29.49
CA GLY A 28 -2.15 9.60 28.58
C GLY A 28 -3.04 10.72 28.05
N CYS A 29 -2.99 11.88 28.70
CA CYS A 29 -3.62 13.12 28.26
C CYS A 29 -2.77 13.74 27.14
N GLY A 30 -3.16 13.53 25.89
CA GLY A 30 -2.50 14.14 24.73
C GLY A 30 -3.24 15.40 24.29
N SER A 31 -2.87 16.55 24.88
CA SER A 31 -3.37 17.87 24.48
C SER A 31 -2.97 18.15 23.03
N GLY A 32 -3.97 18.39 22.17
CA GLY A 32 -3.76 18.70 20.75
C GLY A 32 -3.24 20.11 20.58
N ASP A 33 -1.93 20.25 20.41
CA ASP A 33 -1.29 21.53 20.10
C ASP A 33 -1.49 21.86 18.62
N SER A 34 -2.49 22.72 18.37
CA SER A 34 -2.82 23.25 17.05
C SER A 34 -1.80 24.31 16.66
N THR A 35 -0.66 23.89 16.14
CA THR A 35 0.29 24.80 15.50
C THR A 35 -0.18 25.10 14.09
N VAL A 36 -1.02 26.13 13.97
CA VAL A 36 -1.35 26.78 12.71
C VAL A 36 -0.06 27.34 12.12
N ALA A 37 0.45 26.67 11.09
CA ALA A 37 1.60 27.12 10.32
C ALA A 37 1.29 28.47 9.68
N LYS A 38 1.97 29.47 10.24
CA LYS A 38 2.05 30.85 9.83
C LYS A 38 2.65 30.90 8.43
N THR A 39 1.86 31.20 7.40
CA THR A 39 2.40 31.53 6.08
C THR A 39 2.70 33.03 6.04
N PRO A 40 3.98 33.43 5.92
CA PRO A 40 4.36 34.83 5.83
C PRO A 40 4.11 35.38 4.43
N GLU A 41 3.56 36.61 4.42
CA GLU A 41 3.94 37.71 3.54
C GLU A 41 4.02 37.41 2.04
N ALA A 42 2.88 37.52 1.35
CA ALA A 42 2.88 38.14 0.04
C ALA A 42 2.27 39.53 0.22
N THR A 43 3.10 40.55 -0.01
CA THR A 43 2.71 41.95 -0.14
C THR A 43 2.35 42.21 -1.59
N PRO A 44 1.07 42.48 -1.94
CA PRO A 44 0.77 43.18 -3.18
C PRO A 44 0.15 44.53 -2.83
N SER A 45 0.95 45.56 -3.11
CA SER A 45 0.57 46.82 -3.73
C SER A 45 -0.84 47.36 -3.44
N LEU A 46 -0.81 48.43 -2.65
CA LEU A 46 -1.79 49.52 -2.62
C LEU A 46 -2.37 49.79 -4.02
N SER A 47 -3.67 49.54 -4.19
CA SER A 47 -4.45 50.17 -5.26
C SER A 47 -5.89 50.37 -4.83
N THR A 48 -6.16 51.65 -4.56
CA THR A 48 -7.38 52.38 -4.89
C THR A 48 -8.69 51.86 -4.32
N ALA A 49 -9.09 52.50 -3.23
CA ALA A 49 -10.46 52.55 -2.76
C ALA A 49 -11.41 53.05 -3.87
N HIS A 50 -12.42 52.25 -4.22
CA HIS A 50 -13.64 52.76 -4.81
C HIS A 50 -14.83 52.39 -3.90
N PRO A 51 -15.57 53.36 -3.35
CA PRO A 51 -16.71 53.12 -2.48
C PRO A 51 -18.02 52.89 -3.25
N ALA A 52 -18.79 51.89 -2.77
CA ALA A 52 -20.26 51.77 -2.75
C ALA A 52 -21.00 51.47 -4.09
N PRO A 53 -22.29 51.02 -4.11
CA PRO A 53 -23.23 50.53 -3.07
C PRO A 53 -23.92 49.16 -3.46
N PRO A 54 -24.94 48.64 -2.72
CA PRO A 54 -25.37 47.23 -2.77
C PRO A 54 -26.60 46.94 -3.65
N SER A 55 -26.62 45.77 -4.28
CA SER A 55 -27.77 45.13 -4.94
C SER A 55 -27.27 43.76 -5.40
N SER A 56 -27.89 42.61 -5.15
CA SER A 56 -29.31 42.32 -4.97
C SER A 56 -29.46 41.00 -4.19
N GLU A 57 -30.51 40.98 -3.37
CA GLU A 57 -31.33 39.86 -2.92
C GLU A 57 -30.96 38.42 -3.38
N PRO A 58 -30.84 37.44 -2.46
CA PRO A 58 -30.66 36.04 -2.78
C PRO A 58 -31.96 35.40 -3.28
N SER A 59 -31.96 34.87 -4.51
CA SER A 59 -33.01 33.98 -4.99
C SER A 59 -32.62 32.52 -4.71
N PRO A 60 -33.36 31.79 -3.85
CA PRO A 60 -33.12 30.37 -3.62
C PRO A 60 -33.81 29.52 -4.69
N PRO A 61 -33.10 28.79 -5.56
CA PRO A 61 -33.71 27.68 -6.27
C PRO A 61 -33.89 26.52 -5.28
N SER A 62 -35.15 26.33 -4.89
CA SER A 62 -35.69 25.16 -4.23
C SER A 62 -35.45 23.93 -5.13
N ALA A 63 -34.30 23.28 -4.99
CA ALA A 63 -34.01 22.04 -5.71
C ALA A 63 -34.45 20.84 -4.87
N THR A 64 -35.68 20.41 -5.14
CA THR A 64 -36.27 19.12 -4.78
C THR A 64 -35.22 18.02 -4.61
N ALA A 65 -35.12 17.48 -3.40
CA ALA A 65 -34.29 16.32 -3.09
C ALA A 65 -34.71 15.14 -3.97
N ALA A 66 -33.86 14.78 -4.94
CA ALA A 66 -34.06 13.56 -5.70
C ALA A 66 -34.03 12.36 -4.74
N PRO A 67 -34.92 11.37 -4.91
CA PRO A 67 -34.98 10.21 -4.04
C PRO A 67 -33.65 9.46 -4.03
N PRO A 68 -33.25 8.87 -2.89
CA PRO A 68 -32.05 8.05 -2.82
C PRO A 68 -32.20 6.93 -3.84
N SER A 69 -31.41 7.01 -4.91
CA SER A 69 -31.34 5.93 -5.87
C SER A 69 -30.58 4.81 -5.16
N ASN A 70 -31.35 3.85 -4.65
CA ASN A 70 -30.85 2.60 -4.10
C ASN A 70 -30.19 1.82 -5.22
N HIS A 71 -28.98 2.22 -5.59
CA HIS A 71 -28.11 1.43 -6.44
C HIS A 71 -27.77 0.18 -5.63
N SER A 72 -28.53 -0.90 -5.88
CA SER A 72 -28.23 -2.22 -5.37
C SER A 72 -26.86 -2.58 -5.94
N ALA A 73 -25.82 -2.35 -5.12
CA ALA A 73 -24.46 -2.68 -5.49
C ALA A 73 -24.43 -4.17 -5.81
N ALA A 74 -24.03 -4.50 -7.03
CA ALA A 74 -23.81 -5.88 -7.41
C ALA A 74 -22.85 -6.54 -6.39
N PRO A 75 -22.96 -7.85 -6.15
CA PRO A 75 -22.02 -8.56 -5.30
C PRO A 75 -20.59 -8.26 -5.75
N VAL A 76 -19.78 -7.71 -4.84
CA VAL A 76 -18.36 -7.47 -5.09
C VAL A 76 -17.68 -8.83 -5.14
N ASP A 77 -16.94 -9.10 -6.22
CA ASP A 77 -16.07 -10.26 -6.29
C ASP A 77 -14.89 -10.04 -5.33
N PRO A 78 -14.77 -10.83 -4.23
CA PRO A 78 -13.67 -10.68 -3.29
C PRO A 78 -12.31 -10.93 -3.94
N CYS A 79 -12.27 -11.74 -4.98
CA CYS A 79 -11.04 -12.12 -5.66
C CYS A 79 -10.69 -11.19 -6.83
N ALA A 80 -11.40 -10.08 -7.02
CA ALA A 80 -11.00 -9.07 -8.00
C ALA A 80 -9.74 -8.32 -7.52
N VAL A 81 -8.90 -7.90 -8.47
CA VAL A 81 -7.76 -7.05 -8.14
C VAL A 81 -8.26 -5.72 -7.60
N ASN A 82 -7.80 -5.33 -6.41
CA ASN A 82 -8.24 -4.11 -5.74
C ASN A 82 -7.06 -3.33 -5.15
N LEU A 83 -6.57 -2.35 -5.90
CA LEU A 83 -5.48 -1.46 -5.45
C LEU A 83 -5.92 -0.42 -4.42
N ALA A 84 -7.23 -0.24 -4.23
CA ALA A 84 -7.82 0.61 -3.20
C ALA A 84 -8.18 -0.18 -1.94
N SER A 85 -7.72 -1.44 -1.82
CA SER A 85 -8.00 -2.25 -0.64
C SER A 85 -7.47 -1.56 0.63
N PRO A 86 -8.29 -1.44 1.69
CA PRO A 86 -7.84 -0.86 2.97
C PRO A 86 -6.70 -1.68 3.60
N THR A 87 -6.56 -2.96 3.24
CA THR A 87 -5.44 -3.80 3.66
C THR A 87 -4.11 -3.25 3.16
N ILE A 88 -4.06 -2.73 1.92
CA ILE A 88 -2.84 -2.11 1.38
C ILE A 88 -2.48 -0.90 2.22
N ALA A 89 -3.40 0.04 2.42
CA ALA A 89 -3.15 1.25 3.19
C ALA A 89 -2.68 0.96 4.63
N LYS A 90 -3.33 -0.02 5.30
CA LYS A 90 -2.94 -0.47 6.64
C LYS A 90 -1.51 -1.01 6.65
N VAL A 91 -1.20 -1.95 5.76
CA VAL A 91 0.14 -2.55 5.68
C VAL A 91 1.19 -1.49 5.37
N VAL A 92 0.92 -0.61 4.41
CA VAL A 92 1.85 0.47 4.03
C VAL A 92 2.11 1.44 5.20
N SER A 93 1.09 1.70 6.03
CA SER A 93 1.25 2.54 7.24
C SER A 93 2.08 1.88 8.35
N GLU A 94 2.11 0.54 8.38
CA GLU A 94 2.86 -0.25 9.37
C GLU A 94 4.31 -0.55 8.92
N LEU A 95 4.64 -0.28 7.66
CA LEU A 95 5.99 -0.52 7.14
C LEU A 95 7.01 0.42 7.80
N PRO A 96 8.24 -0.07 8.04
CA PRO A 96 9.35 0.81 8.40
C PRO A 96 9.54 1.91 7.35
N ARG A 97 9.90 3.10 7.81
CA ARG A 97 10.21 4.26 6.96
C ARG A 97 11.26 3.90 5.89
N ASP A 98 11.22 4.62 4.78
CA ASP A 98 12.22 4.45 3.72
C ASP A 98 13.63 4.68 4.30
N PRO A 99 14.56 3.71 4.22
CA PRO A 99 15.88 3.85 4.81
C PRO A 99 16.73 4.95 4.17
N ARG A 100 16.38 5.43 2.96
CA ARG A 100 17.14 6.50 2.28
C ARG A 100 16.66 7.90 2.62
N SER A 101 15.35 8.10 2.73
CA SER A 101 14.75 9.42 2.95
C SER A 101 14.13 9.61 4.33
N GLU A 102 14.04 8.56 5.14
CA GLU A 102 13.34 8.49 6.42
C GLU A 102 11.84 8.87 6.35
N GLN A 103 11.30 8.95 5.13
CA GLN A 103 9.90 9.29 4.89
C GLN A 103 9.00 8.06 5.05
N PRO A 104 7.73 8.27 5.43
CA PRO A 104 6.74 7.22 5.32
C PRO A 104 6.50 6.87 3.84
N TRP A 105 5.84 5.75 3.61
CA TRP A 105 5.43 5.31 2.29
C TRP A 105 4.10 5.94 1.87
N ASN A 106 3.92 6.20 0.58
CA ASN A 106 2.62 6.60 0.05
C ASN A 106 1.67 5.38 0.05
N PRO A 107 0.49 5.46 0.70
CA PRO A 107 -0.47 4.36 0.75
C PRO A 107 -1.07 4.00 -0.61
N GLU A 108 -1.03 4.94 -1.58
CA GLU A 108 -1.50 4.70 -2.94
C GLU A 108 -0.39 4.00 -3.76
N PRO A 109 -0.64 2.76 -4.23
CA PRO A 109 0.35 2.05 -5.02
C PRO A 109 0.45 2.62 -6.44
N LEU A 110 1.67 2.71 -6.95
CA LEU A 110 1.97 3.09 -8.34
C LEU A 110 1.47 2.04 -9.35
N ALA A 111 1.54 0.78 -8.95
CA ALA A 111 1.11 -0.37 -9.71
C ALA A 111 0.84 -1.53 -8.75
N GLY A 112 0.08 -2.52 -9.18
CA GLY A 112 -0.15 -3.70 -8.36
C GLY A 112 -1.07 -4.71 -9.01
N ASN A 113 -1.11 -5.90 -8.43
CA ASN A 113 -2.10 -6.93 -8.71
C ASN A 113 -2.68 -7.50 -7.41
N TYR A 114 -2.76 -6.68 -6.34
CA TYR A 114 -3.27 -7.11 -5.03
C TYR A 114 -4.61 -7.81 -5.17
N ASN A 115 -4.65 -9.05 -4.70
CA ASN A 115 -5.80 -9.93 -4.75
C ASN A 115 -5.78 -10.78 -3.47
N GLU A 116 -6.86 -10.73 -2.69
CA GLU A 116 -6.95 -11.46 -1.43
C GLU A 116 -7.06 -12.98 -1.60
N CYS A 117 -7.39 -13.46 -2.79
CA CYS A 117 -7.49 -14.86 -3.12
C CYS A 117 -6.23 -15.42 -3.82
N ALA A 118 -5.33 -14.57 -4.31
CA ALA A 118 -4.12 -15.01 -4.99
C ALA A 118 -3.10 -15.55 -3.97
N GLN A 119 -2.39 -16.63 -4.33
CA GLN A 119 -1.27 -17.12 -3.55
C GLN A 119 -0.12 -16.11 -3.52
N LEU A 120 0.10 -15.35 -4.59
CA LEU A 120 1.04 -14.24 -4.56
C LEU A 120 0.47 -13.05 -5.31
N SER A 121 0.41 -11.91 -4.63
CA SER A 121 0.14 -10.62 -5.24
C SER A 121 1.10 -9.57 -4.69
N ALA A 122 1.26 -8.48 -5.41
CA ALA A 122 2.16 -7.41 -5.02
C ALA A 122 1.60 -6.05 -5.37
N VAL A 123 2.09 -5.03 -4.67
CA VAL A 123 1.92 -3.63 -5.02
C VAL A 123 3.26 -2.93 -4.98
N VAL A 124 3.47 -1.96 -5.86
CA VAL A 124 4.65 -1.10 -5.87
C VAL A 124 4.27 0.23 -5.25
N ILE A 125 4.94 0.61 -4.18
CA ILE A 125 4.75 1.88 -3.47
C ILE A 125 5.99 2.75 -3.61
N LYS A 126 5.82 4.06 -3.45
CA LYS A 126 6.91 5.03 -3.40
C LYS A 126 7.00 5.70 -2.04
N ALA A 127 8.19 6.13 -1.68
CA ALA A 127 8.40 7.00 -0.53
C ALA A 127 7.61 8.31 -0.73
N ASN A 128 7.00 8.80 0.34
CA ASN A 128 6.19 10.01 0.32
C ASN A 128 7.08 11.26 0.36
N THR A 129 7.77 11.52 -0.75
CA THR A 129 8.73 12.61 -0.88
C THR A 129 8.52 13.34 -2.21
N ASN A 130 8.97 14.60 -2.27
CA ASN A 130 8.98 15.42 -3.49
C ASN A 130 10.27 15.27 -4.31
N ALA A 131 11.12 14.28 -4.00
CA ALA A 131 12.35 14.03 -4.75
C ALA A 131 12.04 13.62 -6.19
N GLY A 132 12.92 14.00 -7.14
CA GLY A 132 12.73 13.65 -8.56
C GLY A 132 12.73 12.15 -8.83
N ASN A 133 13.44 11.36 -8.01
CA ASN A 133 13.49 9.90 -8.07
C ASN A 133 13.26 9.32 -6.67
N PRO A 134 12.00 9.26 -6.21
CA PRO A 134 11.70 8.72 -4.88
C PRO A 134 12.01 7.23 -4.83
N THR A 135 12.45 6.73 -3.67
CA THR A 135 12.64 5.29 -3.46
C THR A 135 11.31 4.57 -3.68
N THR A 136 11.33 3.47 -4.43
CA THR A 136 10.19 2.56 -4.57
C THR A 136 10.49 1.23 -3.89
N ARG A 137 9.43 0.53 -3.45
CA ARG A 137 9.53 -0.89 -3.05
C ARG A 137 8.30 -1.66 -3.50
N ALA A 138 8.45 -2.96 -3.73
CA ALA A 138 7.30 -3.86 -3.85
C ALA A 138 6.93 -4.48 -2.50
N VAL A 139 5.64 -4.46 -2.17
CA VAL A 139 5.06 -5.11 -0.99
C VAL A 139 4.29 -6.31 -1.48
N MET A 140 4.61 -7.50 -0.95
CA MET A 140 4.02 -8.76 -1.38
C MET A 140 3.03 -9.31 -0.36
N PHE A 141 2.01 -9.99 -0.89
CA PHE A 141 0.90 -10.54 -0.13
C PHE A 141 0.65 -11.99 -0.55
N HIS A 142 0.37 -12.84 0.44
CA HIS A 142 -0.08 -14.20 0.25
C HIS A 142 -1.51 -14.32 0.80
N LEU A 143 -2.48 -14.62 -0.06
CA LEU A 143 -3.89 -14.72 0.30
C LEU A 143 -4.38 -13.47 1.05
N GLY A 144 -4.06 -12.29 0.49
CA GLY A 144 -4.39 -10.98 1.06
C GLY A 144 -3.60 -10.56 2.29
N LYS A 145 -2.73 -11.42 2.83
CA LYS A 145 -1.92 -11.11 4.02
C LYS A 145 -0.53 -10.67 3.63
N TYR A 146 -0.06 -9.59 4.22
CA TYR A 146 1.31 -9.13 4.03
C TYR A 146 2.33 -10.21 4.42
N ILE A 147 3.38 -10.35 3.61
CA ILE A 147 4.48 -11.28 3.84
C ILE A 147 5.66 -10.48 4.43
N PRO A 148 5.85 -10.47 5.77
CA PRO A 148 6.86 -9.63 6.39
C PRO A 148 8.29 -10.15 6.21
N GLN A 149 8.47 -11.45 5.96
CA GLN A 149 9.76 -12.16 5.93
C GLN A 149 9.77 -13.16 4.77
N GLY A 150 10.95 -13.58 4.32
CA GLY A 150 11.06 -14.50 3.19
C GLY A 150 10.70 -13.87 1.84
N VAL A 151 10.79 -12.54 1.76
CA VAL A 151 10.69 -11.76 0.53
C VAL A 151 12.07 -11.13 0.28
N PRO A 152 12.65 -11.28 -0.93
CA PRO A 152 13.87 -10.58 -1.29
C PRO A 152 13.72 -9.06 -1.17
N ASP A 153 14.82 -8.32 -1.09
CA ASP A 153 14.77 -6.86 -1.12
C ASP A 153 14.21 -6.38 -2.47
N THR A 154 13.04 -5.76 -2.43
CA THR A 154 12.24 -5.37 -3.59
C THR A 154 12.30 -3.88 -3.90
N TYR A 155 13.41 -3.23 -3.56
CA TYR A 155 13.59 -1.81 -3.84
C TYR A 155 13.88 -1.55 -5.33
N GLY A 156 13.38 -0.43 -5.87
CA GLY A 156 13.67 0.02 -7.23
C GLY A 156 12.73 -0.50 -8.32
N PHE A 157 11.80 -1.40 -7.99
CA PHE A 157 10.72 -1.76 -8.91
C PHE A 157 9.74 -0.59 -9.09
N THR A 158 9.30 -0.35 -10.32
CA THR A 158 8.44 0.77 -10.69
C THR A 158 7.08 0.31 -11.21
N GLY A 159 6.91 -0.97 -11.51
CA GLY A 159 5.66 -1.51 -12.03
C GLY A 159 5.52 -3.01 -11.86
N ILE A 160 4.43 -3.54 -12.44
CA ILE A 160 4.14 -4.96 -12.53
C ILE A 160 3.68 -5.28 -13.96
N ASP A 161 4.25 -6.31 -14.58
CA ASP A 161 3.79 -6.85 -15.85
C ASP A 161 2.72 -7.91 -15.58
N THR A 162 1.46 -7.48 -15.60
CA THR A 162 0.31 -8.35 -15.31
C THR A 162 0.14 -9.48 -16.32
N SER A 163 0.69 -9.35 -17.53
CA SER A 163 0.64 -10.41 -18.55
C SER A 163 1.50 -11.63 -18.18
N GLN A 164 2.47 -11.43 -17.29
CA GLN A 164 3.37 -12.48 -16.81
C GLN A 164 3.11 -12.87 -15.35
N CYS A 165 2.06 -12.30 -14.72
CA CYS A 165 1.58 -12.72 -13.41
C CYS A 165 0.64 -13.93 -13.53
N THR A 166 0.71 -14.81 -12.53
CA THR A 166 -0.22 -15.93 -12.33
C THR A 166 -0.77 -15.87 -10.90
N GLY A 167 -1.55 -16.86 -10.48
CA GLY A 167 -2.08 -16.90 -9.11
C GLY A 167 -1.00 -16.99 -8.02
N ASP A 168 0.20 -17.49 -8.35
CA ASP A 168 1.34 -17.71 -7.46
C ASP A 168 2.61 -16.96 -7.87
N THR A 169 2.59 -16.24 -8.99
CA THR A 169 3.74 -15.52 -9.55
C THR A 169 3.44 -14.05 -9.78
N VAL A 170 4.36 -13.17 -9.39
CA VAL A 170 4.34 -11.75 -9.71
C VAL A 170 5.55 -11.38 -10.55
N ALA A 171 5.33 -10.60 -11.60
CA ALA A 171 6.38 -10.12 -12.51
C ALA A 171 6.58 -8.62 -12.28
N LEU A 172 7.57 -8.27 -11.45
CA LEU A 172 7.89 -6.88 -11.15
C LEU A 172 8.73 -6.27 -12.25
N THR A 173 8.45 -5.02 -12.60
CA THR A 173 9.20 -4.28 -13.63
C THR A 173 10.03 -3.16 -13.02
N TYR A 174 11.20 -2.92 -13.59
CA TYR A 174 12.00 -1.74 -13.29
C TYR A 174 12.61 -1.17 -14.56
N ALA A 175 12.65 0.16 -14.67
CA ALA A 175 13.27 0.82 -15.79
C ALA A 175 14.81 0.76 -15.67
N SER A 176 15.47 0.41 -16.76
CA SER A 176 16.88 0.72 -16.96
C SER A 176 17.02 2.16 -17.46
N GLY A 177 18.15 2.80 -17.18
CA GLY A 177 18.43 4.19 -17.59
C GLY A 177 18.47 4.42 -19.12
N ILE A 178 18.31 3.37 -19.93
CA ILE A 178 18.32 3.42 -21.40
C ILE A 178 16.93 3.17 -22.03
N GLY A 179 15.86 3.23 -21.23
CA GLY A 179 14.48 3.09 -21.72
C GLY A 179 13.98 1.66 -21.87
N LEU A 180 14.77 0.66 -21.51
CA LEU A 180 14.33 -0.74 -21.46
C LEU A 180 13.74 -1.05 -20.08
N ASN A 181 12.61 -1.76 -20.04
CA ASN A 181 12.06 -2.28 -18.80
C ASN A 181 12.63 -3.66 -18.55
N ASN A 182 13.08 -3.99 -17.36
CA ASN A 182 13.45 -5.36 -17.01
C ASN A 182 12.31 -5.97 -16.19
N VAL A 183 12.10 -7.27 -16.34
CA VAL A 183 11.06 -8.03 -15.65
C VAL A 183 11.72 -9.05 -14.75
N VAL A 184 11.33 -9.04 -13.47
CA VAL A 184 11.81 -9.96 -12.45
C VAL A 184 10.63 -10.72 -11.89
N LYS A 185 10.65 -12.04 -12.02
CA LYS A 185 9.57 -12.91 -11.59
C LYS A 185 9.84 -13.51 -10.23
N PHE A 186 8.86 -13.39 -9.36
CA PHE A 186 8.84 -13.97 -8.04
C PHE A 186 7.69 -14.95 -7.93
N ARG A 187 7.92 -16.09 -7.28
CA ARG A 187 6.92 -17.14 -7.07
C ARG A 187 6.76 -17.46 -5.59
N TRP A 188 5.56 -17.83 -5.18
CA TRP A 188 5.32 -18.47 -3.88
C TRP A 188 5.61 -19.97 -3.95
N ASN A 189 6.53 -20.47 -3.13
CA ASN A 189 6.93 -21.89 -3.14
C ASN A 189 6.34 -22.74 -1.99
N GLY A 190 5.40 -22.17 -1.22
CA GLY A 190 4.78 -22.82 -0.06
C GLY A 190 5.36 -22.38 1.29
N GLY A 191 6.59 -21.85 1.33
CA GLY A 191 7.22 -21.33 2.56
C GLY A 191 7.62 -19.86 2.48
N GLY A 192 7.76 -19.31 1.28
CA GLY A 192 8.15 -17.93 1.06
C GLY A 192 8.13 -17.56 -0.41
N VAL A 193 8.69 -16.39 -0.70
CA VAL A 193 8.84 -15.89 -2.05
C VAL A 193 10.24 -16.19 -2.55
N GLU A 194 10.34 -16.79 -3.74
CA GLU A 194 11.60 -17.04 -4.42
C GLU A 194 11.65 -16.32 -5.76
N LEU A 195 12.87 -15.94 -6.16
CA LEU A 195 13.15 -15.41 -7.50
C LEU A 195 13.21 -16.57 -8.50
N ILE A 196 12.43 -16.50 -9.58
CA ILE A 196 12.40 -17.57 -10.60
C ILE A 196 12.86 -17.13 -12.00
N GLY A 197 13.05 -15.83 -12.23
CA GLY A 197 13.54 -15.37 -13.53
C GLY A 197 13.80 -13.87 -13.56
N ASN A 198 14.77 -13.48 -14.36
CA ASN A 198 15.06 -12.09 -14.71
C ASN A 198 15.26 -12.02 -16.22
N THR A 199 14.44 -11.22 -16.89
CA THR A 199 14.48 -11.04 -18.34
C THR A 199 14.45 -9.55 -18.65
N THR A 200 15.29 -9.09 -19.56
CA THR A 200 15.13 -7.77 -20.15
C THR A 200 13.81 -7.75 -20.92
N GLY A 201 12.87 -6.93 -20.49
CA GLY A 201 11.63 -6.64 -21.20
C GLY A 201 11.97 -5.83 -22.46
N GLY A 202 11.49 -6.35 -23.59
CA GLY A 202 11.68 -5.76 -24.91
C GLY A 202 10.67 -4.66 -25.20
#